data_AF-A0A8K1GRH6-F1
#
_entry.id   AF-A0A8K1GRH6-F1
#
_cell.length_a   1.000
_cell.length_b   1.000
_cell.length_c   1.000
_cell.angle_alpha   90.00
_cell.angle_beta   90.00
_cell.angle_gamma   90.00
#
_symmetry.space_group_name_H-M   'P 1'
#
loop_
_entity.id
_entity.type
_entity.pdbx_description
1 polymer ?
#
loop_
_entity_poly.entity_id
_entity_poly.type
_entity_poly.pdbx_seq_one_letter_code
_entity_poly.pdbx_strand_id
1 'polypeptide(L)'
;MFGLFLFILFTPGVSEFLCASSDLEMSYTFCDSTAHVFMFNLTPCSTVNKSVWKAALTWVPRGDIHFLKIVFSVWYDGAKALSWKELLCSGADDEYSVCGTLKGETLVSTFDIKGSRTRFPK
;
A
#
# COMPACT_ATOMS: atom_id res chain seq x y z
N MET A 1 22.72 -43.63 -7.37
CA MET A 1 21.32 -43.22 -7.25
C MET A 1 21.32 -41.69 -7.26
N PHE A 2 20.96 -41.08 -8.39
CA PHE A 2 21.12 -39.65 -8.65
C PHE A 2 19.87 -38.93 -8.14
N GLY A 3 19.97 -38.26 -6.99
CA GLY A 3 18.89 -37.45 -6.43
C GLY A 3 19.00 -36.01 -6.91
N LEU A 4 18.36 -35.68 -8.02
CA LEU A 4 18.15 -34.30 -8.44
C LEU A 4 17.16 -33.64 -7.45
N PHE A 5 17.69 -32.90 -6.47
CA PHE A 5 16.87 -32.05 -5.60
C PHE A 5 16.55 -30.77 -6.38
N LEU A 6 15.37 -30.75 -7.01
CA LEU A 6 14.80 -29.56 -7.60
C LEU A 6 14.26 -28.68 -6.45
N PHE A 7 15.05 -27.70 -5.99
CA PHE A 7 14.49 -26.59 -5.23
C PHE A 7 13.71 -25.73 -6.24
N ILE A 8 12.40 -25.98 -6.29
CA ILE A 8 11.44 -25.17 -7.04
C ILE A 8 11.63 -23.72 -6.57
N LEU A 9 11.99 -22.84 -7.50
CA LEU A 9 12.00 -21.39 -7.31
C LEU A 9 10.62 -20.95 -6.84
N PHE A 10 10.46 -20.76 -5.54
CA PHE A 10 9.47 -19.81 -5.05
C PHE A 10 10.04 -18.44 -5.41
N THR A 11 9.60 -17.85 -6.51
CA THR A 11 9.56 -16.39 -6.59
C THR A 11 8.16 -15.98 -6.13
N PRO A 12 7.85 -15.97 -4.81
CA PRO A 12 6.72 -15.17 -4.39
C PRO A 12 7.09 -13.74 -4.78
N GLY A 13 6.12 -13.00 -5.32
CA GLY A 13 6.32 -11.62 -5.79
C GLY A 13 7.23 -10.88 -4.80
N VAL A 14 8.29 -10.27 -5.32
CA VAL A 14 9.35 -9.67 -4.51
C VAL A 14 8.69 -8.73 -3.52
N SER A 15 8.75 -9.07 -2.23
CA SER A 15 8.23 -8.21 -1.19
C SER A 15 9.12 -6.98 -1.11
N GLU A 16 8.53 -5.82 -1.35
CA GLU A 16 9.22 -4.55 -1.19
C GLU A 16 9.17 -4.13 0.27
N PHE A 17 10.35 -3.86 0.82
CA PHE A 17 10.49 -3.39 2.18
C PHE A 17 10.04 -1.94 2.26
N LEU A 18 9.10 -1.66 3.17
CA LEU A 18 8.59 -0.31 3.41
C LEU A 18 9.39 0.38 4.49
N CYS A 19 9.41 -0.22 5.68
CA CYS A 19 10.17 0.28 6.82
C CYS A 19 10.23 -0.74 7.96
N ALA A 20 11.20 -0.57 8.86
CA ALA A 20 11.28 -1.30 10.12
C ALA A 20 11.75 -0.40 11.26
N SER A 21 11.27 -0.71 12.46
CA SER A 21 11.67 -0.16 13.74
C SER A 21 11.64 -1.25 14.81
N SER A 22 11.89 -0.88 16.06
CA SER A 22 11.79 -1.82 17.18
C SER A 22 10.37 -2.32 17.46
N ASP A 23 9.34 -1.64 16.95
CA ASP A 23 7.93 -1.91 17.26
C ASP A 23 7.06 -2.22 16.03
N LEU A 24 7.58 -1.98 14.82
CA LEU A 24 6.84 -2.15 13.58
C LEU A 24 7.78 -2.62 12.47
N GLU A 25 7.39 -3.66 11.76
CA GLU A 25 8.00 -4.05 10.49
C GLU A 25 6.89 -4.09 9.44
N MET A 26 7.11 -3.42 8.32
CA MET A 26 6.12 -3.31 7.26
C MET A 26 6.77 -3.55 5.90
N SER A 27 6.10 -4.35 5.10
CA SER A 27 6.45 -4.63 3.71
C SER A 27 5.18 -4.73 2.87
N TYR A 28 5.32 -4.68 1.56
CA TYR A 28 4.21 -4.84 0.65
C TYR A 28 4.59 -5.69 -0.55
N THR A 29 3.59 -6.21 -1.23
CA THR A 29 3.75 -6.95 -2.47
C THR A 29 2.54 -6.68 -3.34
N PHE A 30 2.74 -6.58 -4.65
CA PHE A 30 1.62 -6.48 -5.59
C PHE A 30 0.94 -7.84 -5.75
N CYS A 31 -0.39 -7.82 -5.79
CA CYS A 31 -1.20 -9.03 -5.96
C CYS A 31 -1.23 -9.54 -7.41
N ASP A 32 -0.80 -8.73 -8.37
CA ASP A 32 -0.69 -9.11 -9.77
C ASP A 32 0.77 -9.42 -10.15
N SER A 33 0.98 -9.98 -11.34
CA SER A 33 2.30 -10.37 -11.84
C SER A 33 3.01 -9.25 -12.62
N THR A 34 2.50 -8.02 -12.57
CA THR A 34 2.99 -6.94 -13.43
C THR A 34 3.95 -6.03 -12.71
N ALA A 35 4.88 -5.43 -13.44
CA ALA A 35 5.76 -4.41 -12.88
C ALA A 35 4.94 -3.11 -12.66
N HIS A 36 5.07 -2.54 -11.47
CA HIS A 36 4.46 -1.26 -11.12
C HIS A 36 5.53 -0.23 -10.82
N VAL A 37 5.34 0.99 -11.30
CA VAL A 37 6.10 2.14 -10.80
C VAL A 37 5.28 2.71 -9.65
N PHE A 38 5.48 2.16 -8.47
CA PHE A 38 4.81 2.56 -7.26
C PHE A 38 5.80 2.45 -6.10
N MET A 39 5.98 3.56 -5.39
CA MET A 39 6.83 3.64 -4.22
C MET A 39 6.04 4.36 -3.14
N PHE A 40 5.91 3.69 -2.00
CA PHE A 40 5.26 4.22 -0.83
C PHE A 40 6.27 4.28 0.31
N ASN A 41 6.37 5.42 0.99
CA ASN A 41 7.28 5.60 2.11
C ASN A 41 6.52 6.18 3.30
N LEU A 42 6.80 5.67 4.49
CA LEU A 42 6.17 6.12 5.73
C LEU A 42 7.20 6.63 6.74
N THR A 43 6.98 7.84 7.23
CA THR A 43 7.83 8.48 8.24
C THR A 43 6.98 9.07 9.37
N PRO A 44 7.24 8.74 10.65
CA PRO A 44 8.19 7.74 11.12
C PRO A 44 7.66 6.31 10.99
N CYS A 45 8.53 5.32 10.85
CA CYS A 45 8.14 3.91 10.98
C CYS A 45 8.01 3.55 12.47
N SER A 46 6.88 3.87 13.11
CA SER A 46 6.61 3.46 14.48
C SER A 46 5.14 3.67 14.81
N THR A 47 4.57 2.76 15.56
CA THR A 47 3.22 2.86 16.13
C THR A 47 3.21 3.47 17.54
N VAL A 48 4.34 3.44 18.24
CA VAL A 48 4.44 3.89 19.64
C VAL A 48 4.48 5.41 19.73
N ASN A 49 3.52 5.99 20.45
CA ASN A 49 3.42 7.44 20.71
C ASN A 49 3.38 8.31 19.43
N LYS A 50 2.94 7.74 18.30
CA LYS A 50 2.71 8.47 17.06
C LYS A 50 1.22 8.44 16.71
N SER A 51 0.68 9.63 16.46
CA SER A 51 -0.71 9.81 16.01
C SER A 51 -0.82 10.19 14.54
N VAL A 52 0.30 10.59 13.93
CA VAL A 52 0.38 11.06 12.55
C VAL A 52 1.60 10.41 11.89
N TRP A 53 1.36 9.76 10.76
CA TRP A 53 2.39 9.25 9.86
C TRP A 53 2.38 10.10 8.59
N LYS A 54 3.55 10.53 8.13
CA LYS A 54 3.70 11.17 6.83
C LYS A 54 3.92 10.09 5.78
N ALA A 55 3.01 10.02 4.83
CA ALA A 55 3.13 9.15 3.67
C ALA A 55 3.65 9.96 2.48
N ALA A 56 4.66 9.42 1.80
CA ALA A 56 5.10 9.90 0.50
C ALA A 56 4.80 8.81 -0.54
N LEU A 57 4.08 9.18 -1.59
CA LEU A 57 3.65 8.30 -2.66
C LEU A 57 4.25 8.79 -3.99
N THR A 58 4.91 7.89 -4.69
CA THR A 58 5.26 8.05 -6.10
C THR A 58 4.57 6.95 -6.88
N TRP A 59 3.78 7.30 -7.90
CA TRP A 59 3.00 6.32 -8.65
C TRP A 59 2.82 6.73 -10.11
N VAL A 60 2.96 5.79 -11.04
CA VAL A 60 2.55 5.96 -12.43
C VAL A 60 1.32 5.07 -12.68
N PRO A 61 0.11 5.65 -12.82
CA PRO A 61 -1.10 4.90 -13.02
C PRO A 61 -1.14 4.30 -14.43
N ARG A 62 -1.75 3.11 -14.53
CA ARG A 62 -1.87 2.36 -15.79
C ARG A 62 -3.19 2.62 -16.53
N GLY A 63 -4.03 3.48 -15.97
CA GLY A 63 -5.28 3.97 -16.53
C GLY A 63 -5.57 5.36 -16.00
N ASP A 64 -6.49 6.07 -16.66
CA ASP A 64 -6.88 7.41 -16.27
C ASP A 64 -7.64 7.38 -14.93
N ILE A 65 -7.29 8.26 -14.01
CA ILE A 65 -7.85 8.33 -12.65
C ILE A 65 -9.07 9.27 -12.64
N HIS A 66 -10.09 8.97 -13.45
CA HIS A 66 -11.37 9.69 -13.34
C HIS A 66 -12.22 9.17 -12.19
N PHE A 67 -12.18 7.85 -11.96
CA PHE A 67 -12.90 7.21 -10.87
C PHE A 67 -11.91 6.36 -10.08
N LEU A 68 -11.74 6.67 -8.80
CA LEU A 68 -10.81 5.98 -7.93
C LEU A 68 -11.51 5.56 -6.65
N LYS A 69 -11.59 4.25 -6.44
CA LYS A 69 -12.15 3.64 -5.25
C LYS A 69 -11.09 2.80 -4.57
N ILE A 70 -10.84 3.10 -3.30
CA ILE A 70 -9.93 2.32 -2.47
C ILE A 70 -10.74 1.31 -1.67
N VAL A 71 -10.24 0.08 -1.62
CA VAL A 71 -10.80 -1.00 -0.79
C VAL A 71 -9.69 -1.49 0.13
N PHE A 72 -9.87 -1.29 1.43
CA PHE A 72 -8.94 -1.74 2.46
C PHE A 72 -9.53 -2.94 3.19
N SER A 73 -8.81 -4.06 3.18
CA SER A 73 -9.19 -5.28 3.91
C SER A 73 -8.05 -5.70 4.83
N VAL A 74 -8.30 -5.63 6.14
CA VAL A 74 -7.32 -6.04 7.16
C VAL A 74 -7.66 -7.44 7.62
N TRP A 75 -6.63 -8.27 7.70
CA TRP A 75 -6.69 -9.62 8.23
C TRP A 75 -5.76 -9.71 9.43
N TYR A 76 -6.20 -10.40 10.47
CA TYR A 76 -5.40 -10.68 11.66
C TYR A 76 -5.63 -12.16 12.03
N ASP A 77 -4.55 -12.92 12.16
CA ASP A 77 -4.57 -14.37 12.42
C ASP A 77 -5.56 -15.15 11.52
N GLY A 78 -5.56 -14.81 10.23
CA GLY A 78 -6.41 -15.47 9.22
C GLY A 78 -7.89 -15.07 9.26
N ALA A 79 -8.32 -14.24 10.21
CA ALA A 79 -9.67 -13.69 10.28
C ALA A 79 -9.72 -12.27 9.72
N LYS A 80 -10.80 -11.93 9.02
CA LYS A 80 -11.00 -10.57 8.50
C LYS A 80 -11.34 -9.62 9.66
N ALA A 81 -10.42 -8.72 9.99
CA ALA A 81 -10.55 -7.77 11.09
C ALA A 81 -11.28 -6.49 10.67
N LEU A 82 -11.06 -6.01 9.44
CA LEU A 82 -11.68 -4.79 8.94
C LEU A 82 -11.94 -4.87 7.43
N SER A 83 -13.07 -4.33 6.99
CA SER A 83 -13.30 -3.99 5.59
C SER A 83 -13.75 -2.55 5.51
N TRP A 84 -12.99 -1.73 4.80
CA TRP A 84 -13.34 -0.34 4.56
C TRP A 84 -13.25 -0.05 3.05
N LYS A 85 -14.14 0.81 2.56
CA LYS A 85 -14.21 1.21 1.16
C LYS A 85 -14.40 2.70 1.12
N GLU A 86 -13.60 3.37 0.31
CA GLU A 86 -13.60 4.82 0.16
C GLU A 86 -13.61 5.18 -1.32
N LEU A 87 -14.41 6.18 -1.68
CA LEU A 87 -14.42 6.76 -3.02
C LEU A 87 -13.60 8.05 -2.97
N LEU A 88 -12.42 8.06 -3.59
CA LEU A 88 -11.56 9.24 -3.63
C LEU A 88 -11.88 10.14 -4.83
N CYS A 89 -12.12 9.54 -6.00
CA CYS A 89 -12.50 10.27 -7.20
C CYS A 89 -13.86 9.75 -7.67
N SER A 90 -14.82 10.67 -7.69
CA SER A 90 -16.20 10.51 -8.10
C SER A 90 -16.44 10.90 -9.56
N GLY A 91 -15.43 11.49 -10.23
CA GLY A 91 -15.46 11.83 -11.65
C GLY A 91 -15.96 13.24 -11.96
N ALA A 92 -16.47 13.98 -10.97
CA ALA A 92 -16.86 15.38 -11.10
C ALA A 92 -16.66 16.12 -9.76
N ASP A 93 -16.10 17.32 -9.82
CA ASP A 93 -15.86 18.19 -8.64
C ASP A 93 -15.09 17.49 -7.49
N ASP A 94 -14.05 16.73 -7.84
CA ASP A 94 -13.27 15.95 -6.88
C ASP A 94 -12.33 16.82 -6.03
N GLU A 95 -12.18 16.44 -4.76
CA GLU A 95 -11.36 17.17 -3.77
C GLU A 95 -9.85 16.95 -3.97
N TYR A 96 -9.46 15.77 -4.44
CA TYR A 96 -8.06 15.39 -4.53
C TYR A 96 -7.47 15.69 -5.91
N SER A 97 -6.28 16.29 -5.93
CA SER A 97 -5.54 16.60 -7.16
C SER A 97 -5.09 15.37 -7.97
N VAL A 98 -5.16 14.17 -7.36
CA VAL A 98 -4.90 12.90 -8.06
C VAL A 98 -6.06 12.50 -8.98
N CYS A 99 -7.23 13.12 -8.83
CA CYS A 99 -8.37 12.89 -9.68
C CYS A 99 -8.19 13.65 -11.01
N GLY A 100 -8.34 12.94 -12.12
CA GLY A 100 -8.09 13.44 -13.47
C GLY A 100 -6.68 13.19 -14.01
N THR A 101 -5.80 12.55 -13.24
CA THR A 101 -4.48 12.13 -13.73
C THR A 101 -4.61 11.13 -14.88
N LEU A 102 -3.87 11.36 -15.95
CA LEU A 102 -3.89 10.50 -17.14
C LEU A 102 -2.96 9.31 -16.97
N LYS A 103 -3.27 8.24 -17.70
CA LYS A 103 -2.41 7.06 -17.80
C LYS A 103 -0.99 7.45 -18.19
N GLY A 104 -0.01 6.96 -17.41
CA GLY A 104 1.41 7.18 -17.67
C GLY A 104 1.98 8.47 -17.07
N GLU A 105 1.15 9.35 -16.50
CA GLU A 105 1.64 10.53 -15.77
C GLU A 105 2.26 10.12 -14.43
N THR A 106 3.29 10.85 -13.99
CA THR A 106 3.92 10.58 -12.70
C THR A 106 3.23 11.37 -11.60
N LEU A 107 2.63 10.66 -10.66
CA LEU A 107 2.09 11.21 -9.43
C LEU A 107 3.16 11.22 -8.35
N VAL A 108 3.38 12.38 -7.75
CA VAL A 108 4.17 12.54 -6.52
C VAL A 108 3.33 13.31 -5.52
N SER A 109 2.99 12.66 -4.42
CA SER A 109 2.14 13.26 -3.38
C SER A 109 2.64 12.92 -1.99
N THR A 110 2.42 13.84 -1.06
CA THR A 110 2.70 13.65 0.36
C THR A 110 1.46 13.99 1.17
N PHE A 111 1.06 13.10 2.05
CA PHE A 111 -0.14 13.29 2.87
C PHE A 111 0.05 12.71 4.28
N ASP A 112 -0.69 13.28 5.23
CA ASP A 112 -0.70 12.83 6.61
C ASP A 112 -1.75 11.74 6.79
N ILE A 113 -1.31 10.56 7.22
CA ILE A 113 -2.18 9.49 7.69
C ILE A 113 -2.37 9.69 9.18
N LYS A 114 -3.61 9.99 9.59
CA LYS A 114 -3.99 10.09 11.00
C LYS A 114 -4.75 8.83 11.39
N GLY A 115 -4.19 8.06 12.31
CA GLY A 115 -4.87 6.89 12.88
C GLY A 115 -5.50 7.24 14.21
N SER A 116 -6.82 7.12 14.34
CA SER A 116 -7.48 7.11 15.65
C SER A 116 -7.16 5.77 16.32
N ARG A 117 -6.02 5.68 17.05
CA ARG A 117 -5.59 4.51 17.86
C ARG A 117 -6.30 3.20 17.43
N THR A 118 -5.97 2.66 16.27
CA THR A 118 -6.34 1.27 16.00
C THR A 118 -5.57 0.46 17.04
N ARG A 119 -6.25 0.04 18.10
CA ARG A 119 -5.68 -0.92 19.05
C ARG A 119 -5.54 -2.21 18.25
N PHE A 120 -4.38 -2.41 17.64
CA PHE A 120 -4.06 -3.70 17.06
C PHE A 120 -4.19 -4.74 18.18
N PRO A 121 -4.91 -5.86 17.94
CA PRO A 121 -4.95 -6.93 18.91
C PRO A 121 -3.51 -7.39 19.21
N LYS A 122 -3.21 -7.59 20.49
CA LYS A 122 -1.94 -8.17 20.96
C LYS A 122 -1.90 -9.64 20.60
#